data_AF-A0A396FCU9-F1
#
_entry.id   AF-A0A396FCU9-F1
#
_cell.length_a   1.000
_cell.length_b   1.000
_cell.length_c   1.000
_cell.angle_alpha   90.00
_cell.angle_beta   90.00
_cell.angle_gamma   90.00
#
_symmetry.space_group_name_H-M   'P 1'
#
loop_
_entity.id
_entity.type
_entity.pdbx_description
1 polymer ?
#
loop_
_entity_poly.entity_id
_entity_poly.type
_entity_poly.pdbx_seq_one_letter_code
_entity_poly.pdbx_strand_id
1 'polypeptide(L)'
;MNEQWFLLGDIHGSAQPVHYFYQKNKERLSLDSSENYMILLGDVGANFALTGQRDHKFKSELSKLPFTFICLRGNHEARVKTVMDKNPDGWETISKYDGSIFVEKEFPHIEYLADGPAVYNFKSYKTLSLPGAYSVDKYYRLARHLTWYEDEQLDEKEMELGRKLCRNEAPFDLVLSHTCPYLYEPTDLFLAGLDQSTVDSTMERYLGEIEFNLDYKRWAFGHFHADRLYPWADGRQMLMLFNENVVNLDKFMNMTEKQSFKDIIA
;
A
#
# COMPACT_ATOMS: atom_id res chain seq x y z
N MET A 1 -4.87 -24.32 -7.50
CA MET A 1 -5.63 -23.35 -8.32
C MET A 1 -4.62 -22.38 -8.93
N ASN A 2 -4.98 -21.62 -9.96
CA ASN A 2 -4.06 -20.60 -10.50
C ASN A 2 -4.09 -19.38 -9.57
N GLU A 3 -2.94 -18.96 -9.06
CA GLU A 3 -2.80 -17.78 -8.20
C GLU A 3 -2.47 -16.54 -9.02
N GLN A 4 -3.24 -15.49 -8.83
CA GLN A 4 -3.05 -14.20 -9.49
C GLN A 4 -2.82 -13.11 -8.46
N TRP A 5 -1.78 -12.31 -8.67
CA TRP A 5 -1.34 -11.28 -7.74
C TRP A 5 -1.34 -9.93 -8.45
N PHE A 6 -1.97 -8.94 -7.81
CA PHE A 6 -2.21 -7.63 -8.37
C PHE A 6 -1.73 -6.54 -7.42
N LEU A 7 -1.35 -5.39 -7.99
CA LEU A 7 -1.04 -4.16 -7.27
C LEU A 7 -2.05 -3.08 -7.65
N LEU A 8 -2.50 -2.31 -6.67
CA LEU A 8 -3.33 -1.12 -6.84
C LEU A 8 -2.97 -0.10 -5.76
N GLY A 9 -3.07 1.19 -6.08
CA GLY A 9 -2.86 2.27 -5.12
C GLY A 9 -4.12 2.61 -4.33
N ASP A 10 -4.25 3.90 -4.04
CA ASP A 10 -5.15 4.47 -3.04
C ASP A 10 -6.63 4.41 -3.48
N ILE A 11 -7.44 3.60 -2.79
CA ILE A 11 -8.87 3.46 -3.10
C ILE A 11 -9.80 4.27 -2.18
N HIS A 12 -9.26 4.88 -1.12
CA HIS A 12 -9.93 5.90 -0.27
C HIS A 12 -11.31 5.49 0.28
N GLY A 13 -11.49 4.20 0.59
CA GLY A 13 -12.76 3.65 1.07
C GLY A 13 -13.85 3.53 0.00
N SER A 14 -13.46 3.51 -1.28
CA SER A 14 -14.33 3.21 -2.41
C SER A 14 -13.99 1.86 -3.01
N ALA A 15 -14.96 0.93 -3.05
CA ALA A 15 -14.79 -0.36 -3.72
C ALA A 15 -14.94 -0.25 -5.26
N GLN A 16 -15.31 0.93 -5.78
CA GLN A 16 -15.60 1.15 -7.20
C GLN A 16 -14.40 0.83 -8.13
N PRO A 17 -13.15 1.21 -7.83
CA PRO A 17 -11.98 0.84 -8.62
C PRO A 17 -11.85 -0.67 -8.83
N VAL A 18 -11.94 -1.43 -7.74
CA VAL A 18 -11.83 -2.89 -7.74
C VAL A 18 -13.03 -3.52 -8.46
N HIS A 19 -14.24 -2.98 -8.23
CA HIS A 19 -15.44 -3.45 -8.92
C HIS A 19 -15.33 -3.25 -10.43
N TYR A 20 -14.84 -2.08 -10.87
CA TYR A 20 -14.62 -1.80 -12.28
C TYR A 20 -13.61 -2.77 -12.89
N PHE A 21 -12.46 -2.98 -12.22
CA PHE A 21 -11.46 -3.97 -12.63
C PHE A 21 -12.07 -5.37 -12.76
N TYR A 22 -12.81 -5.82 -11.75
CA TYR A 22 -13.47 -7.12 -11.75
C TYR A 22 -14.44 -7.27 -12.93
N GLN A 23 -15.37 -6.32 -13.11
CA GLN A 23 -16.37 -6.40 -14.18
C GLN A 23 -15.76 -6.42 -15.57
N LYS A 24 -14.66 -5.67 -15.78
CA LYS A 24 -13.98 -5.62 -17.08
C LYS A 24 -13.14 -6.85 -17.38
N ASN A 25 -12.70 -7.60 -16.35
CA ASN A 25 -11.66 -8.60 -16.51
C ASN A 25 -12.01 -10.01 -16.00
N LYS A 26 -13.15 -10.21 -15.34
CA LYS A 26 -13.52 -11.49 -14.72
C LYS A 26 -13.45 -12.69 -15.67
N GLU A 27 -13.89 -12.55 -16.91
CA GLU A 27 -13.85 -13.62 -17.91
C GLU A 27 -12.42 -13.79 -18.47
N ARG A 28 -11.81 -12.68 -18.90
CA ARG A 28 -10.46 -12.66 -19.51
C ARG A 28 -9.39 -13.22 -18.58
N LEU A 29 -9.49 -12.92 -17.29
CA LEU A 29 -8.53 -13.36 -16.27
C LEU A 29 -9.06 -14.57 -15.48
N SER A 30 -10.25 -15.08 -15.76
CA SER A 30 -10.85 -16.20 -15.01
C SER A 30 -10.86 -15.95 -13.48
N LEU A 31 -11.25 -14.74 -13.07
CA LEU A 31 -11.15 -14.29 -11.67
C LEU A 31 -12.02 -15.15 -10.74
N ASP A 32 -13.21 -15.57 -11.17
CA ASP A 32 -14.14 -16.34 -10.33
C ASP A 32 -13.66 -17.78 -10.03
N SER A 33 -12.69 -18.29 -10.80
CA SER A 33 -12.12 -19.64 -10.63
C SER A 33 -10.65 -19.65 -10.21
N SER A 34 -10.10 -18.47 -9.89
CA SER A 34 -8.70 -18.29 -9.49
C SER A 34 -8.61 -17.84 -8.03
N GLU A 35 -7.44 -18.05 -7.43
CA GLU A 35 -7.11 -17.40 -6.17
C GLU A 35 -6.51 -16.03 -6.48
N ASN A 36 -7.22 -14.95 -6.16
CA ASN A 36 -6.79 -13.60 -6.50
C ASN A 36 -6.34 -12.85 -5.24
N TYR A 37 -5.15 -12.27 -5.29
CA TYR A 37 -4.57 -11.45 -4.24
C TYR A 37 -4.36 -10.04 -4.79
N MET A 38 -4.84 -9.03 -4.08
CA MET A 38 -4.67 -7.62 -4.45
C MET A 38 -3.97 -6.88 -3.31
N ILE A 39 -2.72 -6.50 -3.55
CA ILE A 39 -1.95 -5.67 -2.61
C ILE A 39 -2.31 -4.21 -2.88
N LEU A 40 -2.82 -3.54 -1.83
CA LEU A 40 -3.19 -2.14 -1.84
C LEU A 40 -2.09 -1.32 -1.17
N LEU A 41 -1.54 -0.34 -1.89
CA LEU A 41 -0.35 0.43 -1.49
C LEU A 41 -0.65 1.56 -0.48
N GLY A 42 -1.60 1.36 0.42
CA GLY A 42 -2.05 2.35 1.39
C GLY A 42 -3.38 3.01 1.05
N ASP A 43 -3.87 3.82 1.99
CA ASP A 43 -5.12 4.58 1.89
C ASP A 43 -6.30 3.75 1.39
N VAL A 44 -6.42 2.54 1.94
CA VAL A 44 -7.51 1.61 1.63
C VAL A 44 -8.84 2.16 2.12
N GLY A 45 -8.82 2.85 3.27
CA GLY A 45 -10.00 3.45 3.90
C GLY A 45 -10.87 2.45 4.69
N ALA A 46 -10.34 1.25 4.97
CA ALA A 46 -11.00 0.18 5.71
C ALA A 46 -11.08 0.42 7.23
N ASN A 47 -10.11 1.16 7.78
CA ASN A 47 -10.05 1.58 9.18
C ASN A 47 -9.90 3.10 9.30
N PHE A 48 -10.71 3.87 8.55
CA PHE A 48 -10.59 5.33 8.52
C PHE A 48 -11.49 6.04 9.54
N ALA A 49 -12.80 5.73 9.59
CA ALA A 49 -13.73 6.43 10.47
C ALA A 49 -13.77 5.87 11.90
N LEU A 50 -13.53 4.57 12.07
CA LEU A 50 -13.58 3.78 13.32
C LEU A 50 -14.89 3.87 14.13
N THR A 51 -15.85 4.64 13.65
CA THR A 51 -17.12 4.93 14.30
C THR A 51 -18.21 4.99 13.25
N GLY A 52 -19.45 4.75 13.67
CA GLY A 52 -20.57 4.63 12.76
C GLY A 52 -20.43 3.39 11.85
N GLN A 53 -20.93 3.50 10.62
CA GLN A 53 -21.13 2.36 9.72
C GLN A 53 -20.32 2.48 8.41
N ARG A 54 -19.52 3.54 8.23
CA ARG A 54 -18.79 3.80 6.98
C ARG A 54 -17.84 2.64 6.66
N ASP A 55 -16.95 2.36 7.60
CA ASP A 55 -15.88 1.37 7.43
C ASP A 55 -16.45 -0.04 7.27
N HIS A 56 -17.43 -0.41 8.09
CA HIS A 56 -18.13 -1.68 7.97
C HIS A 56 -18.80 -1.83 6.60
N LYS A 57 -19.58 -0.83 6.13
CA LYS A 57 -20.21 -0.87 4.81
C LYS A 57 -19.19 -1.02 3.69
N PHE A 58 -18.09 -0.28 3.75
CA PHE A 58 -17.03 -0.38 2.75
C PHE A 58 -16.38 -1.78 2.74
N LYS A 59 -16.03 -2.32 3.92
CA LYS A 59 -15.51 -3.69 4.06
C LYS A 59 -16.50 -4.72 3.53
N SER A 60 -17.80 -4.59 3.82
CA SER A 60 -18.85 -5.45 3.28
C SER A 60 -18.94 -5.39 1.74
N GLU A 61 -18.79 -4.22 1.12
CA GLU A 61 -18.78 -4.12 -0.36
C GLU A 61 -17.51 -4.77 -0.95
N LEU A 62 -16.36 -4.53 -0.31
CA LEU A 62 -15.08 -5.07 -0.75
C LEU A 62 -15.07 -6.61 -0.68
N SER A 63 -15.62 -7.19 0.39
CA SER A 63 -15.73 -8.64 0.60
C SER A 63 -16.69 -9.36 -0.35
N LYS A 64 -17.47 -8.66 -1.18
CA LYS A 64 -18.28 -9.28 -2.24
C LYS A 64 -17.44 -9.66 -3.47
N LEU A 65 -16.23 -9.12 -3.58
CA LEU A 65 -15.35 -9.35 -4.71
C LEU A 65 -14.42 -10.54 -4.43
N PRO A 66 -14.05 -11.34 -5.44
CA PRO A 66 -13.32 -12.60 -5.24
C PRO A 66 -11.80 -12.36 -5.08
N PHE A 67 -11.41 -11.48 -4.16
CA PHE A 67 -10.02 -11.17 -3.88
C PHE A 67 -9.73 -11.27 -2.38
N THR A 68 -8.51 -11.70 -2.05
CA THR A 68 -7.88 -11.38 -0.77
C THR A 68 -7.17 -10.04 -0.92
N PHE A 69 -7.57 -9.06 -0.12
CA PHE A 69 -7.00 -7.72 -0.11
C PHE A 69 -5.91 -7.64 0.94
N ILE A 70 -4.69 -7.30 0.52
CA ILE A 70 -3.53 -7.16 1.39
C ILE A 70 -3.26 -5.67 1.55
N CYS A 71 -3.53 -5.12 2.72
CA CYS A 71 -3.56 -3.70 2.99
C CYS A 71 -2.24 -3.24 3.63
N LEU A 72 -1.41 -2.54 2.86
CA LEU A 72 -0.36 -1.68 3.42
C LEU A 72 -1.03 -0.48 4.09
N ARG A 73 -0.46 0.02 5.19
CA ARG A 73 -1.00 1.21 5.88
C ARG A 73 -0.58 2.51 5.20
N GLY A 74 -1.54 3.37 4.88
CA GLY A 74 -1.31 4.74 4.40
C GLY A 74 -1.42 5.83 5.48
N ASN A 75 -1.68 7.08 5.09
CA ASN A 75 -1.90 8.22 6.01
C ASN A 75 -3.38 8.56 6.24
N HIS A 76 -4.30 7.99 5.48
CA HIS A 76 -5.75 8.08 5.67
C HIS A 76 -6.34 6.83 6.34
N GLU A 77 -5.64 6.21 7.29
CA GLU A 77 -6.21 5.14 8.10
C GLU A 77 -5.56 5.02 9.47
N ALA A 78 -6.31 4.45 10.40
CA ALA A 78 -5.81 4.11 11.72
C ALA A 78 -4.88 2.91 11.65
N ARG A 79 -3.95 2.85 12.60
CA ARG A 79 -3.13 1.66 12.87
C ARG A 79 -3.99 0.43 13.18
N VAL A 80 -3.59 -0.73 12.68
CA VAL A 80 -4.31 -1.99 12.96
C VAL A 80 -4.28 -2.32 14.44
N LYS A 81 -3.19 -1.99 15.14
CA LYS A 81 -3.11 -2.08 16.60
C LYS A 81 -4.25 -1.32 17.28
N THR A 82 -4.58 -0.12 16.82
CA THR A 82 -5.63 0.73 17.40
C THR A 82 -7.02 0.09 17.31
N VAL A 83 -7.34 -0.58 16.20
CA VAL A 83 -8.64 -1.25 16.04
C VAL A 83 -8.70 -2.58 16.80
N MET A 84 -7.59 -3.29 16.90
CA MET A 84 -7.48 -4.50 17.73
C MET A 84 -7.65 -4.17 19.22
N ASP A 85 -7.01 -3.12 19.72
CA ASP A 85 -7.14 -2.69 21.12
C ASP A 85 -8.58 -2.31 21.48
N LYS A 86 -9.34 -1.77 20.50
CA LYS A 86 -10.76 -1.40 20.68
C LYS A 86 -11.71 -2.60 20.68
N ASN A 87 -11.38 -3.68 19.96
CA ASN A 87 -12.22 -4.87 19.84
C ASN A 87 -11.37 -6.15 19.73
N PRO A 88 -10.68 -6.56 20.81
CA PRO A 88 -9.72 -7.66 20.75
C PRO A 88 -10.35 -9.00 20.34
N ASP A 89 -11.60 -9.24 20.70
CA ASP A 89 -12.31 -10.49 20.37
C ASP A 89 -12.71 -10.56 18.89
N GLY A 90 -12.85 -9.41 18.22
CA GLY A 90 -13.21 -9.31 16.81
C GLY A 90 -12.03 -9.50 15.85
N TRP A 91 -10.80 -9.55 16.36
CA TRP A 91 -9.59 -9.62 15.56
C TRP A 91 -8.77 -10.86 15.87
N GLU A 92 -7.92 -11.24 14.93
CA GLU A 92 -6.91 -12.27 15.11
C GLU A 92 -5.61 -11.92 14.39
N THR A 93 -4.52 -12.51 14.85
CA THR A 93 -3.21 -12.44 14.20
C THR A 93 -2.89 -13.83 13.67
N ILE A 94 -2.66 -13.92 12.36
CA ILE A 94 -2.31 -15.16 11.68
C ILE A 94 -0.87 -15.07 11.16
N SER A 95 -0.19 -16.21 11.11
CA SER A 95 1.12 -16.33 10.46
C SER A 95 0.91 -16.66 8.99
N LYS A 96 1.26 -15.73 8.09
CA LYS A 96 1.08 -15.86 6.64
C LYS A 96 2.13 -15.00 5.91
N TYR A 97 2.54 -15.44 4.72
CA TYR A 97 3.57 -14.75 3.92
C TYR A 97 4.88 -14.54 4.68
N ASP A 98 5.28 -15.52 5.51
CA ASP A 98 6.44 -15.45 6.40
C ASP A 98 6.43 -14.28 7.41
N GLY A 99 5.26 -13.68 7.67
CA GLY A 99 5.07 -12.59 8.60
C GLY A 99 3.77 -12.68 9.40
N SER A 100 3.51 -11.65 10.20
CA SER A 100 2.23 -11.49 10.90
C SER A 100 1.25 -10.71 10.03
N ILE A 101 0.04 -11.27 9.90
CA ILE A 101 -1.10 -10.67 9.23
C ILE A 101 -2.22 -10.51 10.24
N PHE A 102 -2.85 -9.35 10.24
CA PHE A 102 -3.93 -9.01 11.16
C PHE A 102 -5.24 -9.04 10.40
N VAL A 103 -6.25 -9.71 10.96
CA VAL A 103 -7.52 -9.95 10.29
C VAL A 103 -8.67 -9.65 11.23
N GLU A 104 -9.67 -8.91 10.75
CA GLU A 104 -10.96 -8.80 11.42
C GLU A 104 -11.79 -10.03 11.05
N LYS A 105 -12.24 -10.80 12.04
CA LYS A 105 -12.88 -12.11 11.83
C LYS A 105 -14.13 -12.02 10.96
N GLU A 106 -14.82 -10.87 10.98
CA GLU A 106 -15.99 -10.61 10.14
C GLU A 106 -15.63 -10.44 8.64
N PHE A 107 -14.41 -9.99 8.33
CA PHE A 107 -13.93 -9.71 6.98
C PHE A 107 -12.62 -10.46 6.70
N PRO A 108 -12.64 -11.81 6.64
CA PRO A 108 -11.44 -12.64 6.64
C PRO A 108 -10.56 -12.49 5.38
N HIS A 109 -11.08 -11.88 4.32
CA HIS A 109 -10.36 -11.62 3.08
C HIS A 109 -9.74 -10.22 3.02
N ILE A 110 -9.77 -9.46 4.12
CA ILE A 110 -9.07 -8.17 4.26
C ILE A 110 -7.95 -8.36 5.28
N GLU A 111 -6.73 -8.45 4.77
CA GLU A 111 -5.51 -8.78 5.48
C GLU A 111 -4.67 -7.53 5.68
N TYR A 112 -4.49 -7.09 6.92
CA TYR A 112 -3.71 -5.90 7.24
C TYR A 112 -2.26 -6.28 7.51
N LEU A 113 -1.34 -5.55 6.87
CA LEU A 113 0.09 -5.64 7.16
C LEU A 113 0.44 -4.94 8.49
N ALA A 114 1.65 -5.15 8.97
CA ALA A 114 2.13 -4.52 10.19
C ALA A 114 2.15 -2.99 10.10
N ASP A 115 1.89 -2.32 11.23
CA ASP A 115 1.84 -0.86 11.33
C ASP A 115 3.21 -0.17 11.10
N GLY A 116 4.30 -0.93 11.24
CA GLY A 116 5.68 -0.51 11.01
C GLY A 116 6.42 -1.40 9.99
N PRO A 117 7.72 -1.14 9.73
CA PRO A 117 8.50 -1.90 8.76
C PRO A 117 8.51 -3.41 9.03
N ALA A 118 8.23 -4.20 8.00
CA ALA A 118 8.17 -5.66 8.09
C ALA A 118 8.60 -6.33 6.77
N VAL A 119 8.97 -7.61 6.86
CA VAL A 119 9.35 -8.43 5.71
C VAL A 119 8.30 -9.50 5.48
N TYR A 120 7.94 -9.70 4.22
CA TYR A 120 6.95 -10.69 3.78
C TYR A 120 7.44 -11.45 2.55
N ASN A 121 6.79 -12.57 2.26
CA ASN A 121 6.97 -13.34 1.05
C ASN A 121 5.66 -13.39 0.25
N PHE A 122 5.55 -12.51 -0.76
CA PHE A 122 4.39 -12.46 -1.64
C PHE A 122 4.73 -13.16 -2.94
N LYS A 123 4.05 -14.27 -3.23
CA LYS A 123 4.29 -15.07 -4.44
C LYS A 123 5.77 -15.41 -4.69
N SER A 124 6.49 -15.80 -3.64
CA SER A 124 7.94 -16.06 -3.68
C SER A 124 8.85 -14.85 -3.84
N TYR A 125 8.32 -13.62 -3.85
CA TYR A 125 9.10 -12.39 -3.86
C TYR A 125 9.34 -11.89 -2.43
N LYS A 126 10.61 -11.82 -2.02
CA LYS A 126 10.99 -11.25 -0.72
C LYS A 126 10.69 -9.76 -0.74
N THR A 127 9.74 -9.35 0.09
CA THR A 127 9.14 -8.02 0.05
C THR A 127 9.37 -7.26 1.34
N LEU A 128 9.93 -6.05 1.24
CA LEU A 128 10.00 -5.09 2.34
C LEU A 128 8.75 -4.20 2.31
N SER A 129 8.02 -4.13 3.42
CA SER A 129 6.83 -3.29 3.60
C SER A 129 7.17 -2.08 4.49
N LEU A 130 6.92 -0.86 4.00
CA LEU A 130 7.24 0.42 4.64
C LEU A 130 6.00 1.34 4.67
N PRO A 131 5.15 1.24 5.71
CA PRO A 131 3.89 1.98 5.77
C PRO A 131 4.04 3.45 6.19
N GLY A 132 2.93 4.19 6.05
CA GLY A 132 2.78 5.55 6.55
C GLY A 132 3.21 6.64 5.56
N ALA A 133 2.66 7.82 5.76
CA ALA A 133 3.01 9.06 5.05
C ALA A 133 2.48 10.27 5.84
N TYR A 134 2.79 11.48 5.39
CA TYR A 134 2.27 12.72 5.96
C TYR A 134 0.96 13.15 5.26
N SER A 135 -0.04 13.60 6.02
CA SER A 135 -1.25 14.21 5.45
C SER A 135 -1.06 15.72 5.18
N VAL A 136 -0.96 16.11 3.91
CA VAL A 136 -0.88 17.54 3.51
C VAL A 136 -2.11 18.38 3.90
N ASP A 137 -3.25 17.73 4.12
CA ASP A 137 -4.51 18.33 4.59
C ASP A 137 -4.72 18.20 6.11
N LYS A 138 -3.69 17.79 6.89
CA LYS A 138 -3.74 17.67 8.35
C LYS A 138 -4.39 18.88 9.03
N TYR A 139 -3.88 20.08 8.78
CA TYR A 139 -4.40 21.31 9.40
C TYR A 139 -5.84 21.62 8.97
N TYR A 140 -6.20 21.28 7.73
CA TYR A 140 -7.57 21.41 7.24
C TYR A 140 -8.53 20.47 7.99
N ARG A 141 -8.12 19.21 8.22
CA ARG A 141 -8.92 18.22 8.96
C ARG A 141 -9.09 18.62 10.42
N LEU A 142 -8.00 19.01 11.08
CA LEU A 142 -8.02 19.46 12.48
C LEU A 142 -8.94 20.68 12.68
N ALA A 143 -8.84 21.68 11.80
CA ALA A 143 -9.68 22.89 11.87
C ALA A 143 -11.18 22.61 11.66
N ARG A 144 -11.53 21.46 11.07
CA ARG A 144 -12.92 21.06 10.79
C ARG A 144 -13.39 19.88 11.63
N HIS A 145 -12.60 19.44 12.60
CA HIS A 145 -12.90 18.26 13.42
C HIS A 145 -13.14 17.00 12.58
N LEU A 146 -12.43 16.87 11.45
CA LEU A 146 -12.43 15.67 10.62
C LEU A 146 -11.39 14.66 11.13
N THR A 147 -11.59 13.39 10.80
CA THR A 147 -10.69 12.31 11.22
C THR A 147 -9.28 12.51 10.71
N TRP A 148 -8.32 12.51 11.63
CA TRP A 148 -6.88 12.53 11.39
C TRP A 148 -6.19 11.78 12.52
N TYR A 149 -5.09 11.10 12.19
CA TYR A 149 -4.35 10.25 13.11
C TYR A 149 -2.96 10.84 13.35
N GLU A 150 -2.60 11.04 14.63
CA GLU A 150 -1.30 11.60 14.98
C GLU A 150 -0.13 10.68 14.68
N ASP A 151 -0.42 9.38 14.56
CA ASP A 151 0.50 8.28 14.34
C ASP A 151 0.48 7.76 12.89
N GLU A 152 0.08 8.62 11.93
CA GLU A 152 0.07 8.33 10.48
C GLU A 152 1.48 8.12 9.88
N GLN A 153 2.49 8.81 10.41
CA GLN A 153 3.90 8.61 10.06
C GLN A 153 4.52 7.52 10.95
N LEU A 154 5.66 6.98 10.52
CA LEU A 154 6.51 6.17 11.39
C LEU A 154 7.20 7.07 12.43
N ASP A 155 7.40 6.56 13.63
CA ASP A 155 8.30 7.19 14.60
C ASP A 155 9.77 6.75 14.36
N GLU A 156 10.71 7.40 15.03
CA GLU A 156 12.14 7.09 14.86
C GLU A 156 12.50 5.64 15.25
N LYS A 157 11.79 5.03 16.22
CA LYS A 157 12.05 3.64 16.61
C LYS A 157 11.60 2.68 15.50
N GLU A 158 10.46 2.96 14.89
CA GLU A 158 9.93 2.24 13.74
C GLU A 158 10.83 2.43 12.51
N MET A 159 11.32 3.65 12.26
CA MET A 159 12.30 3.91 11.20
C MET A 159 13.61 3.14 11.43
N GLU A 160 14.13 3.11 12.66
CA GLU A 160 15.34 2.33 12.96
C GLU A 160 15.12 0.81 12.81
N LEU A 161 13.90 0.30 13.07
CA LEU A 161 13.56 -1.08 12.72
C LEU A 161 13.68 -1.30 11.21
N GLY A 162 13.13 -0.41 10.39
CA GLY A 162 13.25 -0.51 8.93
C GLY A 162 14.71 -0.46 8.46
N ARG A 163 15.55 0.41 9.02
CA ARG A 163 16.99 0.43 8.74
C ARG A 163 17.67 -0.88 9.11
N LYS A 164 17.30 -1.50 10.24
CA LYS A 164 17.84 -2.81 10.65
C LYS A 164 17.44 -3.92 9.68
N LEU A 165 16.18 -3.96 9.25
CA LEU A 165 15.71 -4.93 8.26
C LEU A 165 16.49 -4.76 6.94
N CYS A 166 16.65 -3.52 6.46
CA CYS A 166 17.43 -3.24 5.25
C CYS A 166 18.87 -3.78 5.32
N ARG A 167 19.54 -3.64 6.48
CA ARG A 167 20.91 -4.14 6.66
C ARG A 167 21.01 -5.66 6.77
N ASN A 168 20.02 -6.32 7.37
CA ASN A 168 20.10 -7.73 7.76
C ASN A 168 19.42 -8.68 6.77
N GLU A 169 18.44 -8.19 6.02
CA GLU A 169 17.54 -9.02 5.21
C GLU A 169 17.71 -8.78 3.70
N ALA A 170 18.49 -7.78 3.28
CA ALA A 170 18.79 -7.59 1.86
C ALA A 170 19.52 -8.81 1.24
N PRO A 171 19.38 -9.06 -0.07
CA PRO A 171 18.64 -8.27 -1.05
C PRO A 171 17.12 -8.50 -1.00
N PHE A 172 16.34 -7.51 -1.44
CA PHE A 172 14.89 -7.62 -1.60
C PHE A 172 14.50 -7.71 -3.07
N ASP A 173 13.45 -8.48 -3.38
CA ASP A 173 12.88 -8.46 -4.72
C ASP A 173 11.99 -7.23 -4.89
N LEU A 174 11.16 -6.93 -3.89
CA LEU A 174 10.15 -5.88 -3.94
C LEU A 174 10.20 -5.03 -2.67
N VAL A 175 10.02 -3.72 -2.84
CA VAL A 175 9.72 -2.79 -1.76
C VAL A 175 8.33 -2.22 -2.00
N LEU A 176 7.50 -2.22 -0.97
CA LEU A 176 6.19 -1.60 -0.96
C LEU A 176 6.20 -0.47 0.07
N SER A 177 5.81 0.72 -0.34
CA SER A 177 5.61 1.84 0.58
C SER A 177 4.33 2.60 0.23
N HIS A 178 3.83 3.41 1.16
CA HIS A 178 2.69 4.27 0.81
C HIS A 178 3.14 5.52 0.04
N THR A 179 4.05 6.31 0.62
CA THR A 179 4.72 7.42 -0.08
C THR A 179 6.02 6.97 -0.75
N CYS A 180 6.79 7.88 -1.35
CA CYS A 180 7.99 7.58 -2.14
C CYS A 180 9.29 8.03 -1.47
N PRO A 181 10.44 7.52 -1.94
CA PRO A 181 11.73 8.14 -1.67
C PRO A 181 11.79 9.57 -2.22
N TYR A 182 12.46 10.49 -1.51
CA TYR A 182 12.48 11.93 -1.80
C TYR A 182 12.79 12.30 -3.25
N LEU A 183 13.73 11.61 -3.91
CA LEU A 183 14.09 11.89 -5.30
C LEU A 183 12.99 11.55 -6.32
N TYR A 184 11.99 10.77 -5.91
CA TYR A 184 10.87 10.34 -6.74
C TYR A 184 9.59 11.11 -6.46
N GLU A 185 9.64 12.18 -5.66
CA GLU A 185 8.48 13.05 -5.45
C GLU A 185 7.97 13.61 -6.79
N PRO A 186 6.70 13.40 -7.14
CA PRO A 186 6.12 13.92 -8.36
C PRO A 186 5.70 15.38 -8.18
N THR A 187 6.68 16.29 -8.14
CA THR A 187 6.44 17.74 -7.91
C THR A 187 5.43 18.37 -8.89
N ASP A 188 5.25 17.77 -10.06
CA ASP A 188 4.24 18.17 -11.05
C ASP A 188 2.78 17.87 -10.63
N LEU A 189 2.58 17.02 -9.61
CA LEU A 189 1.28 16.66 -9.04
C LEU A 189 0.97 17.39 -7.73
N PHE A 190 1.90 18.19 -7.20
CA PHE A 190 1.70 18.88 -5.94
C PHE A 190 0.52 19.87 -6.01
N LEU A 191 -0.25 19.93 -4.92
CA LEU A 191 -1.44 20.78 -4.85
C LEU A 191 -1.07 22.25 -5.08
N ALA A 192 -1.62 22.83 -6.15
CA ALA A 192 -1.40 24.23 -6.48
C ALA A 192 -1.87 25.15 -5.34
N GLY A 193 -0.99 26.08 -4.92
CA GLY A 193 -1.28 27.03 -3.85
C GLY A 193 -1.00 26.53 -2.43
N LEU A 194 -0.55 25.27 -2.26
CA LEU A 194 -0.02 24.80 -0.98
C LEU A 194 1.44 25.25 -0.82
N ASP A 195 1.75 25.91 0.30
CA ASP A 195 3.12 26.26 0.64
C ASP A 195 3.91 25.00 1.01
N GLN A 196 4.77 24.57 0.08
CA GLN A 196 5.58 23.35 0.23
C GLN A 196 6.57 23.42 1.41
N SER A 197 6.89 24.62 1.92
CA SER A 197 7.74 24.75 3.11
C SER A 197 7.04 24.28 4.40
N THR A 198 5.72 24.11 4.36
CA THR A 198 4.90 23.64 5.49
C THR A 198 4.64 22.13 5.45
N VAL A 199 5.05 21.46 4.37
CA VAL A 199 4.89 20.02 4.19
C VAL A 199 6.03 19.29 4.89
N ASP A 200 5.67 18.36 5.78
CA ASP A 200 6.63 17.46 6.41
C ASP A 200 7.11 16.44 5.37
N SER A 201 8.43 16.35 5.20
CA SER A 201 9.10 15.43 4.26
C SER A 201 9.94 14.36 4.98
N THR A 202 9.66 14.12 6.27
CA THR A 202 10.43 13.19 7.09
C THR A 202 10.36 11.77 6.55
N MET A 203 9.18 11.31 6.16
CA MET A 203 8.99 9.98 5.56
C MET A 203 9.72 9.86 4.22
N GLU A 204 9.60 10.84 3.32
CA GLU A 204 10.23 10.81 2.00
C GLU A 204 11.76 10.82 2.10
N ARG A 205 12.31 11.59 3.05
CA ARG A 205 13.75 11.61 3.34
C ARG A 205 14.25 10.28 3.92
N TYR A 206 13.49 9.69 4.85
CA TYR A 206 13.78 8.36 5.38
C TYR A 206 13.73 7.28 4.29
N LEU A 207 12.73 7.31 3.41
CA LEU A 207 12.66 6.39 2.28
C LEU A 207 13.77 6.65 1.25
N GLY A 208 14.19 7.91 1.07
CA GLY A 208 15.37 8.29 0.29
C GLY A 208 16.67 7.69 0.84
N GLU A 209 16.84 7.71 2.16
CA GLU A 209 17.95 7.05 2.86
C GLU A 209 17.95 5.54 2.58
N ILE A 210 16.79 4.89 2.68
CA ILE A 210 16.63 3.46 2.39
C ILE A 210 16.95 3.17 0.92
N GLU A 211 16.29 3.85 -0.03
CA GLU A 211 16.43 3.61 -1.47
C GLU A 211 17.88 3.72 -1.94
N PHE A 212 18.62 4.67 -1.38
CA PHE A 212 20.02 4.89 -1.70
C PHE A 212 20.92 3.72 -1.27
N ASN A 213 20.63 3.09 -0.13
CA ASN A 213 21.50 2.07 0.48
C ASN A 213 21.02 0.63 0.25
N LEU A 214 19.79 0.43 -0.21
CA LEU A 214 19.16 -0.89 -0.31
C LEU A 214 19.42 -1.56 -1.67
N ASP A 215 19.82 -2.83 -1.62
CA ASP A 215 19.79 -3.71 -2.80
C ASP A 215 18.36 -4.26 -3.00
N TYR A 216 17.67 -3.72 -4.01
CA TYR A 216 16.30 -4.11 -4.37
C TYR A 216 16.09 -4.12 -5.89
N LYS A 217 15.11 -4.89 -6.38
CA LYS A 217 14.79 -4.92 -7.84
C LYS A 217 13.63 -4.01 -8.23
N ARG A 218 12.56 -4.00 -7.43
CA ARG A 218 11.31 -3.28 -7.72
C ARG A 218 10.83 -2.50 -6.51
N TRP A 219 10.25 -1.34 -6.73
CA TRP A 219 9.60 -0.55 -5.69
C TRP A 219 8.25 -0.06 -6.19
N ALA A 220 7.17 -0.31 -5.43
CA ALA A 220 5.83 0.19 -5.73
C ALA A 220 5.29 1.06 -4.58
N PHE A 221 4.68 2.20 -4.91
CA PHE A 221 4.06 3.11 -3.94
C PHE A 221 2.80 3.81 -4.46
N GLY A 222 2.08 4.53 -3.59
CA GLY A 222 0.84 5.25 -3.89
C GLY A 222 0.91 6.76 -3.60
N HIS A 223 -0.05 7.27 -2.81
CA HIS A 223 -0.08 8.59 -2.16
C HIS A 223 -0.31 9.82 -3.08
N PHE A 224 0.34 9.90 -4.24
CA PHE A 224 0.33 11.10 -5.09
C PHE A 224 -0.73 11.11 -6.20
N HIS A 225 -1.70 10.19 -6.13
CA HIS A 225 -2.91 10.18 -6.97
C HIS A 225 -2.68 10.15 -8.50
N ALA A 226 -1.63 9.46 -8.96
CA ALA A 226 -1.49 9.12 -10.37
C ALA A 226 -0.77 7.79 -10.56
N ASP A 227 -0.88 7.24 -11.77
CA ASP A 227 -0.08 6.09 -12.18
C ASP A 227 1.18 6.58 -12.90
N ARG A 228 2.36 6.12 -12.47
CA ARG A 228 3.64 6.48 -13.10
C ARG A 228 4.66 5.37 -12.96
N LEU A 229 5.10 4.84 -14.09
CA LEU A 229 6.32 4.05 -14.17
C LEU A 229 7.49 4.99 -14.43
N TYR A 230 8.44 5.06 -13.48
CA TYR A 230 9.61 5.93 -13.61
C TYR A 230 10.64 5.33 -14.58
N PRO A 231 11.66 6.09 -15.03
CA PRO A 231 12.78 5.50 -15.75
C PRO A 231 13.54 4.47 -14.90
N TRP A 232 14.16 3.50 -15.57
CA TRP A 232 15.06 2.55 -14.91
C TRP A 232 16.27 3.27 -14.33
N ALA A 233 16.71 2.84 -13.15
CA ALA A 233 17.90 3.34 -12.48
C ALA A 233 18.71 2.16 -11.94
N ASP A 234 19.88 1.89 -12.52
CA ASP A 234 20.78 0.81 -12.11
C ASP A 234 20.09 -0.58 -12.05
N GLY A 235 19.24 -0.88 -13.04
CA GLY A 235 18.47 -2.14 -13.11
C GLY A 235 17.26 -2.20 -12.16
N ARG A 236 17.00 -1.13 -11.42
CA ARG A 236 15.86 -0.97 -10.51
C ARG A 236 14.73 -0.23 -11.21
N GLN A 237 13.50 -0.55 -10.81
CA GLN A 237 12.30 0.03 -11.39
C GLN A 237 11.34 0.48 -10.29
N MET A 238 10.94 1.75 -10.38
CA MET A 238 10.02 2.41 -9.45
C MET A 238 8.65 2.60 -10.12
N LEU A 239 7.59 2.30 -9.38
CA LEU A 239 6.20 2.35 -9.84
C LEU A 239 5.33 3.10 -8.81
N MET A 240 4.63 4.12 -9.27
CA MET A 240 3.57 4.79 -8.53
C MET A 240 2.22 4.33 -9.07
N LEU A 241 1.28 4.02 -8.19
CA LEU A 241 -0.09 3.66 -8.56
C LEU A 241 -1.10 4.51 -7.79
N PHE A 242 -2.22 4.78 -8.44
CA PHE A 242 -3.45 5.24 -7.82
C PHE A 242 -4.52 4.15 -8.02
N ASN A 243 -5.76 4.52 -8.33
CA ASN A 243 -6.89 3.60 -8.40
C ASN A 243 -7.45 3.39 -9.81
N GLU A 244 -6.73 3.81 -10.85
CA GLU A 244 -7.21 3.65 -12.22
C GLU A 244 -6.74 2.34 -12.85
N ASN A 245 -5.44 2.02 -12.75
CA ASN A 245 -4.86 0.86 -13.40
C ASN A 245 -4.39 -0.20 -12.38
N VAL A 246 -4.91 -1.41 -12.53
CA VAL A 246 -4.46 -2.57 -11.77
C VAL A 246 -3.27 -3.22 -12.48
N VAL A 247 -2.15 -3.34 -11.78
CA VAL A 247 -0.92 -3.95 -12.30
C VAL A 247 -0.87 -5.43 -11.92
N ASN A 248 -0.47 -6.29 -12.85
CA ASN A 248 -0.16 -7.68 -12.54
C ASN A 248 1.26 -7.77 -11.96
N LEU A 249 1.38 -8.35 -10.75
CA LEU A 249 2.64 -8.40 -10.03
C LEU A 249 3.73 -9.15 -10.80
N ASP A 250 3.45 -10.31 -11.38
CA ASP A 250 4.46 -11.05 -12.15
C ASP A 250 4.96 -10.28 -13.35
N LYS A 251 4.04 -9.60 -14.06
CA LYS A 251 4.44 -8.78 -15.21
C LYS A 251 5.38 -7.67 -14.77
N PHE A 252 5.10 -7.00 -13.65
CA PHE A 252 5.98 -5.97 -13.09
C PHE A 252 7.32 -6.52 -12.60
N MET A 253 7.32 -7.68 -11.93
CA MET A 253 8.56 -8.30 -11.45
C MET A 253 9.45 -8.76 -12.62
N ASN A 254 8.85 -9.29 -13.69
CA ASN A 254 9.57 -9.85 -14.83
C ASN A 254 9.74 -8.88 -16.01
N MET A 255 9.32 -7.62 -15.87
CA MET A 255 9.47 -6.65 -16.96
C MET A 255 10.93 -6.34 -17.28
N THR A 256 11.17 -5.91 -18.51
CA THR A 256 12.47 -5.48 -19.04
C THR A 256 12.42 -4.00 -19.44
N GLU A 257 13.59 -3.40 -19.68
CA GLU A 257 13.71 -1.99 -20.12
C GLU A 257 12.97 -1.63 -21.40
N LYS A 258 12.56 -2.64 -22.19
CA LYS A 258 11.81 -2.45 -23.45
C LYS A 258 10.30 -2.34 -23.23
N GLN A 259 9.82 -2.70 -22.03
CA GLN A 259 8.39 -2.71 -21.71
C GLN A 259 7.98 -1.42 -21.02
N SER A 260 6.75 -1.01 -21.30
CA SER A 260 6.12 0.19 -20.77
C SER A 260 5.13 -0.15 -19.66
N PHE A 261 4.57 0.89 -19.03
CA PHE A 261 3.50 0.73 -18.05
C PHE A 261 2.31 -0.08 -18.60
N LYS A 262 1.95 0.09 -19.88
CA LYS A 262 0.83 -0.65 -20.50
C LYS A 262 1.05 -2.16 -20.55
N ASP A 263 2.30 -2.60 -20.60
CA ASP A 263 2.65 -4.00 -20.73
C ASP A 263 2.50 -4.77 -19.40
N ILE A 264 2.47 -4.05 -18.27
CA ILE A 264 2.36 -4.63 -16.92
C ILE A 264 0.95 -4.55 -16.34
N ILE A 265 0.03 -3.81 -16.98
CA ILE A 265 -1.39 -3.78 -16.60
C ILE A 265 -2.00 -5.18 -16.74
N ALA A 266 -2.83 -5.56 -15.78
CA ALA A 266 -3.51 -6.86 -15.72
C ALA A 266 -4.50 -7.05 -16.87
#